data_AF-A0A1N6PDS9-F1
#
_entry.id   AF-A0A1N6PDS9-F1
#
_cell.length_a   1.000
_cell.length_b   1.000
_cell.length_c   1.000
_cell.angle_alpha   90.00
_cell.angle_beta   90.00
_cell.angle_gamma   90.00
#
_symmetry.space_group_name_H-M   'P 1'
#
loop_
_entity.id
_entity.type
_entity.pdbx_description
1 polymer ?
#
loop_
_entity_poly.entity_id
_entity_poly.type
_entity_poly.pdbx_seq_one_letter_code
_entity_poly.pdbx_strand_id
1 'polypeptide(L)'
;MKVLIACEYSGRVRDAWLKLGHQAISCDLLPTETNGPHYLGDVQDLLTQEWDVIIAHPPCTRLANSGVRWLHQRDLWDELDEACEFFNLFLDHPCSRVVVENPIPHKYAVERLSRNYDQLIQPWQFGHGETKATCLWLKGLPPLMPTEIVSGREQRIHRASPGPERWKERSRTFTGIASAMAEQWSRCCLQEGAA
;
A
#
# COMPACT_ATOMS: atom_id res chain seq x y z
N MET A 1 3.79 -1.03 -19.35
CA MET A 1 4.62 -0.94 -18.14
C MET A 1 4.56 -2.27 -17.39
N LYS A 2 5.67 -2.65 -16.79
CA LYS A 2 5.80 -3.72 -15.79
C LYS A 2 5.54 -3.11 -14.40
N VAL A 3 4.56 -3.64 -13.70
CA VAL A 3 4.08 -3.07 -12.44
C VAL A 3 4.07 -4.15 -11.36
N LEU A 4 4.81 -3.92 -10.28
CA LEU A 4 4.82 -4.79 -9.12
C LEU A 4 3.87 -4.24 -8.06
N ILE A 5 2.90 -5.06 -7.65
CA ILE A 5 2.05 -4.77 -6.49
C ILE A 5 2.54 -5.64 -5.32
N ALA A 6 3.47 -5.08 -4.55
CA ALA A 6 4.16 -5.74 -3.46
C ALA A 6 3.27 -5.84 -2.21
N CYS A 7 3.31 -7.00 -1.54
CA CYS A 7 2.54 -7.31 -0.34
C CYS A 7 1.01 -7.16 -0.53
N GLU A 8 0.49 -7.57 -1.69
CA GLU A 8 -0.94 -7.55 -1.99
C GLU A 8 -1.49 -8.95 -2.24
N TYR A 9 -2.29 -9.46 -1.30
CA TYR A 9 -3.14 -10.64 -1.51
C TYR A 9 -4.52 -10.30 -2.13
N SER A 10 -5.00 -9.06 -2.06
CA SER A 10 -6.39 -8.74 -2.47
C SER A 10 -6.61 -8.71 -3.98
N GLY A 11 -5.53 -8.54 -4.76
CA GLY A 11 -5.55 -8.39 -6.22
C GLY A 11 -6.20 -7.10 -6.75
N ARG A 12 -6.68 -6.20 -5.89
CA ARG A 12 -7.50 -5.04 -6.31
C ARG A 12 -6.71 -4.01 -7.10
N VAL A 13 -5.51 -3.66 -6.64
CA VAL A 13 -4.63 -2.72 -7.34
C VAL A 13 -4.09 -3.40 -8.60
N ARG A 14 -3.62 -4.65 -8.50
CA ARG A 14 -3.19 -5.42 -9.68
C ARG A 14 -4.26 -5.43 -10.77
N ASP A 15 -5.49 -5.82 -10.43
CA ASP A 15 -6.58 -5.94 -11.39
C ASP A 15 -6.97 -4.58 -12.00
N ALA A 16 -6.85 -3.48 -11.25
CA ALA A 16 -7.03 -2.13 -11.79
C ALA A 16 -5.97 -1.79 -12.85
N TRP A 17 -4.70 -2.12 -12.62
CA TRP A 17 -3.63 -1.92 -13.61
C TRP A 17 -3.75 -2.84 -14.83
N LEU A 18 -4.15 -4.11 -14.63
CA LEU A 18 -4.41 -5.05 -15.73
C LEU A 18 -5.52 -4.57 -16.67
N LYS A 19 -6.59 -3.98 -16.11
CA LYS A 19 -7.70 -3.41 -16.91
C LYS A 19 -7.25 -2.28 -17.84
N LEU A 20 -6.16 -1.59 -17.50
CA LEU A 20 -5.56 -0.54 -18.35
C LEU A 20 -4.54 -1.10 -19.36
N GLY A 21 -4.38 -2.43 -19.46
CA GLY A 21 -3.49 -3.09 -20.41
C GLY A 21 -2.02 -3.14 -19.98
N HIS A 22 -1.72 -2.91 -18.71
CA HIS A 22 -0.35 -3.03 -18.19
C HIS A 22 0.00 -4.46 -17.78
N GLN A 23 1.30 -4.77 -17.71
CA GLN A 23 1.79 -6.04 -17.18
C GLN A 23 1.94 -5.90 -15.67
N ALA A 24 0.87 -6.22 -14.93
CA ALA A 24 0.86 -6.10 -13.47
C ALA A 24 0.85 -7.48 -12.79
N ILE A 25 1.66 -7.62 -11.75
CA ILE A 25 1.70 -8.81 -10.90
C ILE A 25 1.62 -8.39 -9.43
N SER A 26 0.79 -9.10 -8.66
CA SER A 26 0.76 -8.96 -7.20
C SER A 26 1.70 -9.98 -6.54
N CYS A 27 2.27 -9.65 -5.39
CA CYS A 27 3.11 -10.56 -4.62
C CYS A 27 2.68 -10.55 -3.15
N ASP A 28 2.50 -11.71 -2.53
CA ASP A 28 2.21 -11.83 -1.10
C ASP A 28 2.61 -13.22 -0.59
N LEU A 29 2.76 -13.35 0.72
CA LEU A 29 2.91 -14.66 1.38
C LEU A 29 1.61 -15.45 1.41
N LEU A 30 0.49 -14.78 1.12
CA LEU A 30 -0.86 -15.34 1.11
C LEU A 30 -1.37 -15.51 -0.32
N PRO A 31 -2.18 -16.54 -0.59
CA PRO A 31 -2.86 -16.67 -1.88
C PRO A 31 -3.72 -15.44 -2.22
N THR A 32 -3.69 -15.04 -3.49
CA THR A 32 -4.56 -13.98 -4.02
C THR A 32 -6.06 -14.30 -3.86
N GLU A 33 -6.88 -13.29 -3.55
CA GLU A 33 -8.34 -13.42 -3.46
C GLU A 33 -9.03 -13.47 -4.84
N THR A 34 -8.36 -13.01 -5.88
CA THR A 34 -8.87 -12.99 -7.26
C THR A 34 -7.91 -13.70 -8.21
N ASN A 35 -8.45 -14.29 -9.28
CA ASN A 35 -7.65 -14.90 -10.34
C ASN A 35 -6.81 -13.84 -11.06
N GLY A 36 -5.54 -14.14 -11.34
CA GLY A 36 -4.65 -13.26 -12.09
C GLY A 36 -3.17 -13.56 -11.79
N PRO A 37 -2.24 -12.82 -12.42
CA PRO A 37 -0.81 -12.91 -12.15
C PRO A 37 -0.52 -12.63 -10.67
N HIS A 38 -0.06 -13.65 -9.95
CA HIS A 38 0.29 -13.53 -8.54
C HIS A 38 1.48 -14.41 -8.22
N TYR A 39 2.47 -13.82 -7.55
CA TYR A 39 3.60 -14.54 -6.99
C TYR A 39 3.33 -14.83 -5.52
N LEU A 40 3.22 -16.11 -5.18
CA LEU A 40 3.05 -16.56 -3.80
C LEU A 40 4.43 -16.84 -3.20
N GLY A 41 4.95 -15.91 -2.41
CA GLY A 41 6.31 -15.99 -1.87
C GLY A 41 6.83 -14.67 -1.33
N ASP A 42 8.12 -14.63 -1.02
CA ASP A 42 8.78 -13.42 -0.56
C ASP A 42 8.92 -12.41 -1.71
N VAL A 43 8.52 -11.17 -1.47
CA VAL A 43 8.61 -10.11 -2.48
C VAL A 43 10.05 -9.75 -2.82
N GLN A 44 11.01 -10.02 -1.93
CA GLN A 44 12.44 -9.82 -2.18
C GLN A 44 12.92 -10.61 -3.42
N ASP A 45 12.28 -11.73 -3.75
CA ASP A 45 12.56 -12.51 -4.97
C ASP A 45 12.24 -11.73 -6.26
N LEU A 46 11.39 -10.71 -6.16
CA LEU A 46 10.96 -9.86 -7.28
C LEU A 46 11.64 -8.49 -7.29
N LEU A 47 12.17 -8.01 -6.16
CA LEU A 47 12.77 -6.67 -6.06
C LEU A 47 14.08 -6.52 -6.87
N THR A 48 14.73 -7.62 -7.23
CA THR A 48 15.93 -7.58 -8.09
C THR A 48 15.61 -7.39 -9.58
N GLN A 49 14.33 -7.44 -9.96
CA GLN A 49 13.89 -7.28 -11.35
C GLN A 49 13.67 -5.80 -11.72
N GLU A 50 13.66 -5.53 -13.02
CA GLU A 50 13.35 -4.19 -13.52
C GLU A 50 11.83 -3.94 -13.55
N TRP A 51 11.42 -2.92 -12.81
CA TRP A 51 10.03 -2.46 -12.71
C TRP A 51 9.90 -1.01 -13.16
N ASP A 52 8.84 -0.71 -13.92
CA ASP A 52 8.50 0.66 -14.29
C ASP A 52 7.84 1.40 -13.12
N VAL A 53 7.06 0.66 -12.31
CA VAL A 53 6.34 1.14 -11.14
C VAL A 53 6.28 0.04 -10.07
N ILE A 54 6.55 0.40 -8.81
CA ILE A 54 6.31 -0.45 -7.64
C ILE A 54 5.26 0.21 -6.74
N ILE A 55 4.23 -0.54 -6.39
CA ILE A 55 3.22 -0.14 -5.39
C ILE A 55 3.26 -1.17 -4.27
N ALA A 56 3.67 -0.75 -3.07
CA ALA A 56 3.91 -1.65 -1.95
C ALA A 56 2.94 -1.41 -0.79
N HIS A 57 2.47 -2.50 -0.20
CA HIS A 57 1.58 -2.53 0.97
C HIS A 57 2.20 -3.30 2.14
N PRO A 58 3.42 -2.95 2.61
CA PRO A 58 4.15 -3.73 3.59
C PRO A 58 3.37 -3.88 4.91
N PRO A 59 3.60 -4.97 5.67
CA PRO A 59 2.91 -5.19 6.94
C PRO A 59 2.98 -4.00 7.90
N CYS A 60 1.83 -3.57 8.42
CA CYS A 60 1.73 -2.36 9.27
C CYS A 60 1.67 -2.65 10.77
N THR A 61 1.66 -3.93 11.18
CA THR A 61 1.36 -4.38 12.56
C THR A 61 2.27 -3.74 13.61
N ARG A 62 3.54 -3.49 13.26
CA ARG A 62 4.53 -2.85 14.14
C ARG A 62 4.75 -1.37 13.87
N LEU A 63 4.22 -0.83 12.78
CA LEU A 63 4.44 0.55 12.37
C LEU A 63 3.31 1.48 12.81
N ALA A 64 2.06 0.99 12.75
CA ALA A 64 0.87 1.81 12.91
C ALA A 64 0.64 2.27 14.36
N ASN A 65 0.08 3.47 14.54
CA ASN A 65 -0.27 4.03 15.85
C ASN A 65 -1.09 3.10 16.76
N SER A 66 -1.98 2.28 16.19
CA SER A 66 -2.77 1.31 16.97
C SER A 66 -1.93 0.22 17.65
N GLY A 67 -0.69 0.00 17.20
CA GLY A 67 0.22 -1.02 17.70
C GLY A 67 1.19 -0.53 18.79
N VAL A 68 1.37 0.78 18.94
CA VAL A 68 2.49 1.37 19.71
C VAL A 68 2.60 0.90 21.16
N ARG A 69 1.45 0.68 21.82
CA ARG A 69 1.42 0.21 23.22
C ARG A 69 2.06 -1.17 23.41
N TRP A 70 2.01 -2.00 22.37
CA TRP A 70 2.48 -3.39 22.46
C TRP A 70 4.00 -3.48 22.41
N LEU A 71 4.69 -2.51 21.81
CA LEU A 71 6.16 -2.44 21.84
C LEU A 71 6.67 -2.46 23.27
N HIS A 72 6.06 -1.66 24.14
CA HIS A 72 6.43 -1.58 25.56
C HIS A 72 5.93 -2.77 26.37
N GLN A 73 4.69 -3.22 26.14
CA GLN A 73 4.07 -4.27 26.95
C GLN A 73 4.62 -5.68 26.67
N ARG A 74 5.22 -5.88 25.49
CA ARG A 74 5.65 -7.20 25.02
C ARG A 74 7.08 -7.23 24.52
N ASP A 75 7.82 -6.14 24.70
CA ASP A 75 9.23 -6.01 24.31
C ASP A 75 9.48 -6.32 22.82
N LEU A 76 8.73 -5.65 21.93
CA LEU A 76 8.70 -5.93 20.48
C LEU A 76 9.57 -4.94 19.68
N TRP A 77 10.69 -4.50 20.25
CA TRP A 77 11.56 -3.50 19.61
C TRP A 77 12.31 -4.07 18.41
N ASP A 78 12.83 -5.29 18.51
CA ASP A 78 13.50 -5.95 17.38
C ASP A 78 12.51 -6.15 16.22
N GLU A 79 11.26 -6.55 16.50
CA GLU A 79 10.21 -6.66 15.46
C GLU A 79 9.85 -5.30 14.82
N LEU A 80 10.02 -4.19 15.54
CA LEU A 80 9.87 -2.85 14.96
C LEU A 80 11.03 -2.54 14.02
N ASP A 81 12.27 -2.85 14.42
CA ASP A 81 13.46 -2.63 13.62
C ASP A 81 13.38 -3.43 12.31
N GLU A 82 13.07 -4.72 12.37
CA GLU A 82 12.84 -5.59 11.21
C GLU A 82 11.72 -5.05 10.29
N ALA A 83 10.61 -4.59 10.87
CA ALA A 83 9.51 -4.02 10.09
C ALA A 83 9.89 -2.72 9.37
N CYS A 84 10.73 -1.88 10.01
CA CYS A 84 11.22 -0.64 9.39
C CYS A 84 12.26 -0.94 8.31
N GLU A 85 13.16 -1.90 8.52
CA GLU A 85 14.11 -2.36 7.51
C GLU A 85 13.38 -2.89 6.27
N PHE A 86 12.38 -3.76 6.46
CA PHE A 86 11.56 -4.26 5.37
C PHE A 86 10.79 -3.16 4.64
N PHE A 87 10.26 -2.16 5.36
CA PHE A 87 9.60 -1.01 4.75
C PHE A 87 10.58 -0.17 3.91
N ASN A 88 11.79 0.04 4.41
CA ASN A 88 12.83 0.82 3.73
C ASN A 88 13.33 0.15 2.44
N LEU A 89 13.21 -1.18 2.30
CA LEU A 89 13.47 -1.88 1.02
C LEU A 89 12.72 -1.24 -0.15
N PHE A 90 11.50 -0.73 0.08
CA PHE A 90 10.70 -0.06 -0.94
C PHE A 90 11.03 1.43 -1.05
N LEU A 91 11.15 2.14 0.08
CA LEU A 91 11.44 3.58 0.06
C LEU A 91 12.75 3.89 -0.67
N ASP A 92 13.76 3.06 -0.44
CA ASP A 92 15.11 3.25 -0.96
C ASP A 92 15.35 2.45 -2.25
N HIS A 93 14.32 1.75 -2.77
CA HIS A 93 14.41 0.96 -3.98
C HIS A 93 14.87 1.80 -5.19
N PRO A 94 15.79 1.31 -6.05
CA PRO A 94 16.34 2.09 -7.17
C PRO A 94 15.32 2.45 -8.26
N CYS A 95 14.17 1.77 -8.31
CA CYS A 95 13.08 2.12 -9.22
C CYS A 95 12.73 3.62 -9.12
N SER A 96 12.56 4.26 -10.28
CA SER A 96 12.28 5.69 -10.36
C SER A 96 10.88 6.04 -9.84
N ARG A 97 9.94 5.08 -9.86
CA ARG A 97 8.54 5.28 -9.48
C ARG A 97 8.11 4.26 -8.43
N VAL A 98 8.00 4.72 -7.19
CA VAL A 98 7.60 3.87 -6.06
C VAL A 98 6.50 4.56 -5.26
N VAL A 99 5.51 3.77 -4.88
CA VAL A 99 4.53 4.13 -3.86
C VAL A 99 4.56 3.12 -2.75
N VAL A 100 4.63 3.59 -1.50
CA VAL A 100 4.38 2.74 -0.33
C VAL A 100 3.13 3.24 0.36
N GLU A 101 2.20 2.33 0.64
CA GLU A 101 0.94 2.61 1.32
C GLU A 101 0.93 1.98 2.71
N ASN A 102 0.58 2.77 3.73
CA ASN A 102 0.45 2.28 5.09
C ASN A 102 -0.48 3.17 5.92
N PRO A 103 -1.08 2.67 7.02
CA PRO A 103 -1.68 3.53 8.04
C PRO A 103 -0.68 4.56 8.61
N ILE A 104 -1.21 5.55 9.34
CA ILE A 104 -0.38 6.56 10.03
C ILE A 104 0.58 5.86 11.02
N PRO A 105 1.90 6.00 10.85
CA PRO A 105 2.89 5.37 11.72
C PRO A 105 2.97 6.08 13.08
N HIS A 106 3.45 5.38 14.11
CA HIS A 106 3.81 6.02 15.39
C HIS A 106 5.22 6.61 15.35
N LYS A 107 5.54 7.48 16.31
CA LYS A 107 6.82 8.20 16.38
C LYS A 107 8.07 7.31 16.26
N TYR A 108 8.08 6.14 16.91
CA TYR A 108 9.26 5.26 16.87
C TYR A 108 9.53 4.65 15.48
N ALA A 109 8.48 4.44 14.69
CA ALA A 109 8.60 3.99 13.31
C ALA A 109 9.06 5.16 12.44
N VAL A 110 8.46 6.35 12.60
CA VAL A 110 8.88 7.57 11.90
C VAL A 110 10.36 7.87 12.10
N GLU A 111 10.91 7.63 13.29
CA GLU A 111 12.34 7.80 13.60
C GLU A 111 13.26 6.81 12.85
N ARG A 112 12.74 5.69 12.35
CA ARG A 112 13.49 4.60 11.69
C ARG A 112 13.26 4.51 10.19
N LEU A 113 12.15 5.06 9.70
CA LEU A 113 11.87 5.12 8.27
C LEU A 113 12.79 6.14 7.60
N SER A 114 13.28 5.82 6.40
CA SER A 114 14.22 6.68 5.68
C SER A 114 13.67 8.07 5.34
N ARG A 115 12.32 8.24 5.33
CA ARG A 115 11.64 9.53 5.17
C ARG A 115 10.19 9.50 5.66
N ASN A 116 9.61 10.69 5.79
CA ASN A 116 8.19 10.90 6.06
C ASN A 116 7.31 10.63 4.83
N TYR A 117 6.02 10.33 5.08
CA TYR A 117 5.01 10.22 4.02
C TYR A 117 4.72 11.59 3.39
N ASP A 118 4.28 11.57 2.14
CA ASP A 118 4.01 12.78 1.35
C ASP A 118 2.55 13.18 1.37
N GLN A 119 1.67 12.19 1.54
CA GLN A 119 0.23 12.39 1.44
C GLN A 119 -0.53 11.53 2.42
N LEU A 120 -1.66 12.05 2.90
CA LEU A 120 -2.68 11.30 3.60
C LEU A 120 -3.98 11.32 2.78
N ILE A 121 -4.57 10.15 2.58
CA ILE A 121 -5.82 9.96 1.85
C ILE A 121 -6.86 9.24 2.72
N GLN A 122 -8.11 9.27 2.26
CA GLN A 122 -9.27 8.66 2.91
C GLN A 122 -10.19 7.98 1.88
N PRO A 123 -10.85 6.87 2.22
CA PRO A 123 -11.75 6.17 1.29
C PRO A 123 -12.88 7.06 0.74
N TRP A 124 -13.41 7.98 1.55
CA TRP A 124 -14.50 8.87 1.13
C TRP A 124 -14.11 9.87 0.04
N GLN A 125 -12.81 10.03 -0.23
CA GLN A 125 -12.30 10.81 -1.36
C GLN A 125 -12.40 10.03 -2.70
N PHE A 126 -12.71 8.73 -2.64
CA PHE A 126 -12.70 7.81 -3.79
C PHE A 126 -13.96 6.92 -3.83
N GLY A 127 -15.12 7.41 -3.41
CA GLY A 127 -16.39 6.70 -3.56
C GLY A 127 -16.76 5.74 -2.41
N HIS A 128 -16.01 5.71 -1.31
CA HIS A 128 -16.24 4.80 -0.18
C HIS A 128 -16.52 5.57 1.13
N GLY A 129 -17.74 5.53 1.67
CA GLY A 129 -18.17 6.37 2.82
C GLY A 129 -17.45 6.13 4.16
N GLU A 130 -16.48 5.23 4.20
CA GLU A 130 -15.67 4.92 5.37
C GLU A 130 -14.56 5.95 5.65
N THR A 131 -14.16 6.05 6.92
CA THR A 131 -12.92 6.73 7.33
C THR A 131 -11.85 5.70 7.67
N LYS A 132 -10.72 5.76 6.98
CA LYS A 132 -9.51 4.99 7.23
C LYS A 132 -8.34 5.80 6.69
N ALA A 133 -7.67 6.54 7.58
CA ALA A 133 -6.51 7.33 7.18
C ALA A 133 -5.41 6.40 6.65
N THR A 134 -4.99 6.66 5.42
CA THR A 134 -3.92 5.96 4.73
C THR A 134 -2.88 6.97 4.30
N CYS A 135 -1.62 6.72 4.62
CA CYS A 135 -0.47 7.49 4.22
C CYS A 135 0.14 6.90 2.93
N LEU A 136 0.62 7.76 2.05
CA LEU A 136 1.37 7.41 0.86
C LEU A 136 2.76 8.05 0.89
N TRP A 137 3.79 7.24 0.68
CA TRP A 137 5.15 7.68 0.37
C TRP A 137 5.34 7.58 -1.13
N LEU A 138 5.71 8.69 -1.77
CA LEU A 138 5.75 8.86 -3.20
C LEU A 138 7.18 9.16 -3.67
N LYS A 139 7.62 8.40 -4.66
CA LYS A 139 8.86 8.61 -5.40
C LYS A 139 8.52 8.62 -6.89
N GLY A 140 8.86 9.70 -7.58
CA GLY A 140 8.65 9.84 -9.04
C GLY A 140 7.20 9.78 -9.50
N LEU A 141 6.23 10.00 -8.61
CA LEU A 141 4.79 9.99 -8.91
C LEU A 141 4.08 11.16 -8.21
N PRO A 142 3.07 11.77 -8.84
CA PRO A 142 2.34 12.89 -8.25
C PRO A 142 1.38 12.40 -7.14
N PRO A 143 1.02 13.29 -6.18
CA PRO A 143 -0.01 13.02 -5.18
C PRO A 143 -1.32 12.53 -5.80
N LEU A 144 -1.93 11.51 -5.19
CA LEU A 144 -3.16 10.89 -5.66
C LEU A 144 -4.36 11.85 -5.48
N MET A 145 -5.04 12.18 -6.57
CA MET A 145 -6.15 13.13 -6.54
C MET A 145 -7.47 12.43 -6.20
N PRO A 146 -8.32 13.00 -5.33
CA PRO A 146 -9.67 12.51 -5.10
C PRO A 146 -10.45 12.36 -6.42
N THR A 147 -11.13 11.23 -6.61
CA THR A 147 -11.90 10.94 -7.83
C THR A 147 -13.41 11.06 -7.62
N GLU A 148 -13.90 10.73 -6.43
CA GLU A 148 -15.32 10.77 -6.10
C GLU A 148 -15.50 11.05 -4.61
N ILE A 149 -15.85 12.29 -4.26
CA ILE A 149 -16.05 12.67 -2.86
C ILE A 149 -17.47 12.35 -2.45
N VAL A 150 -17.62 11.39 -1.53
CA VAL A 150 -18.94 10.96 -1.01
C VAL A 150 -19.21 11.47 0.40
N SER A 151 -20.50 11.60 0.72
CA SER A 151 -20.97 11.76 2.08
C SER A 151 -20.87 10.42 2.84
N GLY A 152 -20.87 10.47 4.18
CA GLY A 152 -20.58 9.31 5.03
C GLY A 152 -19.17 9.40 5.60
N ARG A 153 -19.06 9.16 6.92
CA ARG A 153 -17.79 9.14 7.66
C ARG A 153 -17.82 7.97 8.65
N GLU A 154 -18.12 6.79 8.12
CA GLU A 154 -18.35 5.61 8.95
C GLU A 154 -17.02 5.01 9.41
N GLN A 155 -16.88 4.84 10.73
CA GLN A 155 -15.72 4.16 11.31
C GLN A 155 -15.86 2.63 11.28
N ARG A 156 -16.45 2.08 10.20
CA ARG A 156 -16.72 0.65 10.04
C ARG A 156 -15.46 -0.20 10.21
N ILE A 157 -14.34 0.23 9.63
CA ILE A 157 -13.05 -0.49 9.69
C ILE A 157 -12.50 -0.58 11.12
N HIS A 158 -12.71 0.44 11.94
CA HIS A 158 -12.33 0.40 13.36
C HIS A 158 -13.26 -0.53 14.16
N ARG A 159 -14.56 -0.50 13.85
CA ARG A 159 -15.63 -1.28 14.48
C ARG A 159 -15.76 -2.72 13.97
N ALA A 160 -14.91 -3.16 13.04
CA ALA A 160 -14.91 -4.53 12.55
C ALA A 160 -14.82 -5.53 13.70
N SER A 161 -15.72 -6.52 13.73
CA SER A 161 -15.85 -7.48 14.81
C SER A 161 -14.53 -8.20 15.10
N PRO A 162 -14.20 -8.46 16.37
CA PRO A 162 -13.05 -9.29 16.72
C PRO A 162 -13.16 -10.67 16.06
N GLY A 163 -12.10 -11.13 15.40
CA GLY A 163 -12.07 -12.42 14.72
C GLY A 163 -10.75 -12.66 13.98
N PRO A 164 -10.45 -13.92 13.61
CA PRO A 164 -9.20 -14.27 12.95
C PRO A 164 -9.03 -13.59 11.59
N GLU A 165 -10.13 -13.33 10.87
CA GLU A 165 -10.10 -12.67 9.55
C GLU A 165 -10.14 -11.14 9.60
N ARG A 166 -10.24 -10.55 10.81
CA ARG A 166 -10.40 -9.11 10.98
C ARG A 166 -9.25 -8.31 10.36
N TRP A 167 -8.02 -8.82 10.47
CA TRP A 167 -6.87 -8.14 9.89
C TRP A 167 -7.00 -8.10 8.36
N LYS A 168 -7.41 -9.21 7.74
CA LYS A 168 -7.62 -9.36 6.31
C LYS A 168 -8.72 -8.42 5.80
N GLU A 169 -9.82 -8.30 6.51
CA GLU A 169 -10.86 -7.33 6.12
C GLU A 169 -10.36 -5.89 6.17
N ARG A 170 -9.55 -5.57 7.18
CA ARG A 170 -9.05 -4.21 7.40
C ARG A 170 -7.88 -3.84 6.47
N SER A 171 -7.15 -4.82 5.92
CA SER A 171 -6.03 -4.59 4.99
C SER A 171 -6.46 -4.49 3.52
N ARG A 172 -7.67 -4.90 3.13
CA ARG A 172 -8.12 -4.76 1.74
C ARG A 172 -8.10 -3.29 1.29
N THR A 173 -7.42 -3.01 0.18
CA THR A 173 -7.43 -1.70 -0.49
C THR A 173 -8.83 -1.40 -1.02
N PHE A 174 -9.34 -0.19 -0.86
CA PHE A 174 -10.66 0.17 -1.41
C PHE A 174 -10.60 0.23 -2.94
N THR A 175 -11.63 -0.27 -3.62
CA THR A 175 -11.64 -0.36 -5.10
C THR A 175 -11.52 1.01 -5.77
N GLY A 176 -12.08 2.05 -5.18
CA GLY A 176 -11.97 3.41 -5.72
C GLY A 176 -10.55 3.98 -5.59
N ILE A 177 -9.84 3.65 -4.50
CA ILE A 177 -8.41 3.97 -4.36
C ILE A 177 -7.61 3.18 -5.40
N ALA A 178 -7.86 1.87 -5.55
CA ALA A 178 -7.17 1.03 -6.53
C ALA A 178 -7.33 1.54 -7.97
N SER A 179 -8.56 1.91 -8.36
CA SER A 179 -8.82 2.52 -9.68
C SER A 179 -8.11 3.86 -9.83
N ALA A 180 -8.17 4.74 -8.83
CA ALA A 180 -7.51 6.05 -8.88
C ALA A 180 -5.98 5.90 -9.02
N MET A 181 -5.37 4.99 -8.25
CA MET A 181 -3.93 4.68 -8.34
C MET A 181 -3.55 4.26 -9.76
N ALA A 182 -4.30 3.31 -10.34
CA ALA A 182 -4.05 2.81 -11.68
C ALA A 182 -4.24 3.90 -12.74
N GLU A 183 -5.39 4.58 -12.77
CA GLU A 183 -5.75 5.54 -13.80
C GLU A 183 -4.84 6.78 -13.80
N GLN A 184 -4.57 7.34 -12.63
CA GLN A 184 -3.76 8.56 -12.52
C GLN A 184 -2.29 8.28 -12.83
N TRP A 185 -1.69 7.29 -12.16
CA TRP A 185 -0.26 7.03 -12.32
C TRP A 185 0.06 6.38 -13.67
N SER A 186 -0.85 5.58 -14.23
CA SER A 186 -0.72 5.12 -15.61
C SER A 186 -0.56 6.28 -16.59
N ARG A 187 -1.48 7.25 -16.51
CA ARG A 187 -1.48 8.43 -17.38
C ARG A 187 -0.19 9.25 -17.23
N CYS A 188 0.24 9.48 -15.99
CA CYS A 188 1.47 10.25 -15.70
C CYS A 188 2.70 9.59 -16.34
N CYS A 189 2.87 8.28 -16.17
CA CYS A 189 4.02 7.56 -16.70
C CYS A 189 4.05 7.54 -18.23
N LEU A 190 2.89 7.45 -18.89
CA LEU A 190 2.80 7.44 -20.35
C LEU A 190 3.09 8.82 -20.97
N GLN A 191 2.77 9.91 -20.27
CA GLN A 191 3.06 11.27 -20.74
C GLN A 191 4.56 11.61 -20.68
N GLU A 192 5.28 11.09 -19.68
CA GLU A 192 6.73 11.29 -19.55
C GLU A 192 7.53 10.53 -20.62
N GLY A 193 7.03 9.42 -21.15
CA GLY A 193 7.70 8.65 -22.21
C GLY A 193 7.45 9.17 -23.64
N ALA A 194 6.52 10.12 -23.81
CA ALA A 194 6.18 10.73 -25.10
C ALA A 194 6.84 12.09 -25.34
N ALA A 195 7.57 12.61 -24.34
CA ALA A 195 8.33 13.87 -24.38
C ALA A 195 9.81 13.59 -24.59
#